data_AF-A0A8I0PZU6-F1
#
_entry.id   AF-A0A8I0PZU6-F1
#
_cell.length_a   1.000
_cell.length_b   1.000
_cell.length_c   1.000
_cell.angle_alpha   90.00
_cell.angle_beta   90.00
_cell.angle_gamma   90.00
#
_symmetry.space_group_name_H-M   'P 1'
#
loop_
_entity.id
_entity.type
_entity.pdbx_description
1 polymer ?
#
loop_
_entity_poly.entity_id
_entity_poly.type
_entity_poly.pdbx_seq_one_letter_code
_entity_poly.pdbx_strand_id
1 'polypeptide(L)'
;MNNPVMDSPEALGFALCRLLPEMSQGFIIQTRSGEIQVSADNSLPFVRETDRLLKKVISRIQRESYGNDCDFLAPLPSFSPVNESNL
;
A
#
# COMPACT_ATOMS: atom_id res chain seq x y z
N MET A 1 18.76 -9.64 0.38
CA MET A 1 18.11 -8.35 0.71
C MET A 1 17.04 -8.65 1.74
N ASN A 2 17.25 -8.23 3.00
CA ASN A 2 16.24 -8.35 4.04
C ASN A 2 15.15 -7.33 3.71
N ASN A 3 13.99 -7.77 3.24
CA ASN A 3 12.79 -6.94 3.27
C ASN A 3 12.52 -6.64 4.75
N PRO A 4 12.61 -5.39 5.22
CA PRO A 4 12.15 -5.08 6.55
C PRO A 4 10.65 -5.34 6.53
N VAL A 5 10.24 -6.47 7.13
CA VAL A 5 8.87 -6.62 7.57
C VAL A 5 8.63 -5.39 8.46
N MET A 6 7.60 -4.60 8.18
CA MET A 6 7.33 -3.42 8.98
C MET A 6 6.79 -3.89 10.34
N ASP A 7 7.72 -4.16 11.25
CA ASP A 7 7.50 -4.86 12.51
C ASP A 7 6.92 -3.95 13.61
N SER A 8 6.75 -2.64 13.35
CA SER A 8 6.21 -1.70 14.34
C SER A 8 5.40 -0.54 13.74
N PRO A 9 4.47 0.07 14.52
CA PRO A 9 3.75 1.28 14.15
C PRO A 9 4.67 2.46 13.79
N GLU A 10 5.82 2.57 14.44
CA GLU A 10 6.83 3.60 14.18
C GLU A 10 7.49 3.41 12.81
N ALA A 11 7.78 2.18 12.42
CA ALA A 11 8.30 1.86 11.09
C ALA A 11 7.28 2.22 9.99
N LEU A 12 5.99 1.92 10.23
CA LEU A 12 4.90 2.32 9.34
C LEU A 12 4.76 3.85 9.26
N GLY A 13 4.82 4.56 10.39
CA GLY A 13 4.79 6.02 10.43
C GLY A 13 5.96 6.65 9.69
N PHE A 14 7.16 6.09 9.84
CA PHE A 14 8.34 6.52 9.10
C PHE A 14 8.17 6.30 7.59
N ALA A 15 7.71 5.13 7.16
CA ALA A 15 7.49 4.84 5.75
C ALA A 15 6.46 5.81 5.11
N LEU A 16 5.37 6.10 5.81
CA LEU A 16 4.34 7.01 5.34
C LEU A 16 4.80 8.46 5.26
N CYS A 17 5.51 8.93 6.27
CA CYS A 17 5.89 10.33 6.37
C CYS A 17 7.19 10.67 5.61
N ARG A 18 8.05 9.69 5.34
CA ARG A 18 9.37 9.91 4.73
C ARG A 18 9.52 9.19 3.40
N LEU A 19 9.32 7.87 3.36
CA LEU A 19 9.61 7.07 2.18
C LEU A 19 8.59 7.29 1.06
N LEU A 20 7.30 7.38 1.41
CA LEU A 20 6.23 7.53 0.43
C LEU A 20 6.32 8.87 -0.35
N PRO A 21 6.60 10.02 0.30
CA PRO A 21 6.93 11.24 -0.43
C PRO A 21 8.17 11.12 -1.33
N GLU A 22 9.23 10.45 -0.87
CA GLU A 22 10.47 10.27 -1.65
C GLU A 22 10.24 9.47 -2.94
N MET A 23 9.26 8.56 -2.96
CA MET A 23 8.87 7.82 -4.16
C MET A 23 8.40 8.74 -5.30
N SER A 24 8.09 10.02 -5.03
CA SER A 24 7.79 10.99 -6.09
C SER A 24 8.99 11.26 -7.02
N GLN A 25 10.20 10.85 -6.63
CA GLN A 25 11.41 10.94 -7.45
C GLN A 25 11.61 9.72 -8.36
N GLY A 26 10.67 8.78 -8.34
CA GLY A 26 10.79 7.49 -9.02
C GLY A 26 11.25 6.39 -8.08
N PHE A 27 10.94 5.15 -8.46
CA PHE A 27 11.21 3.96 -7.65
C PHE A 27 11.20 2.70 -8.52
N ILE A 28 11.68 1.59 -7.96
CA ILE A 28 11.68 0.28 -8.62
C ILE A 28 10.80 -0.67 -7.82
N ILE A 29 9.90 -1.36 -8.51
CA ILE A 29 9.11 -2.46 -7.94
C ILE A 29 9.79 -3.76 -8.34
N GLN A 30 10.32 -4.48 -7.35
CA GLN A 30 10.82 -5.83 -7.56
C GLN A 30 9.65 -6.82 -7.55
N THR A 31 9.51 -7.59 -8.62
CA THR A 31 8.52 -8.64 -8.79
C THR A 31 9.22 -9.98 -8.99
N ARG A 32 8.48 -11.09 -8.91
CA ARG A 32 9.05 -12.42 -9.19
C ARG A 32 9.54 -12.58 -10.63
N SER A 33 8.93 -11.85 -11.56
CA SER A 33 9.25 -11.87 -12.99
C SER A 33 10.31 -10.86 -13.40
N GLY A 34 10.82 -10.04 -12.47
CA GLY A 34 11.80 -8.99 -12.76
C GLY A 34 11.46 -7.67 -12.10
N GLU A 35 11.94 -6.58 -12.65
CA GLU A 35 11.83 -5.25 -12.05
C GLU A 35 10.99 -4.32 -12.93
N ILE A 36 10.10 -3.55 -12.29
CA ILE A 36 9.33 -2.49 -12.93
C ILE A 36 9.90 -1.15 -12.45
N GLN A 37 10.50 -0.39 -13.35
CA GLN A 37 11.01 0.93 -13.06
C GLN A 37 9.91 1.99 -13.28
N VAL A 38 9.64 2.79 -12.26
CA VAL A 38 8.71 3.91 -12.31
C VAL A 38 9.52 5.20 -12.26
N SER A 39 9.48 5.98 -13.34
CA SER A 39 10.15 7.29 -13.40
C SER A 39 9.44 8.33 -12.53
N ALA A 40 10.15 9.41 -12.17
CA ALA A 40 9.59 10.52 -11.40
C ALA A 40 8.28 11.05 -12.02
N ASP A 41 8.26 11.27 -13.34
CA ASP A 41 7.09 11.79 -14.07
C ASP A 41 5.83 10.90 -13.93
N ASN A 42 6.05 9.59 -13.77
CA ASN A 42 4.98 8.59 -13.67
C ASN A 42 4.71 8.14 -12.24
N SER A 43 5.50 8.61 -11.26
CA SER A 43 5.43 8.16 -9.87
C SER A 43 4.24 8.74 -9.11
N LEU A 44 3.82 9.96 -9.45
CA LEU A 44 2.84 10.72 -8.67
C LEU A 44 1.47 10.01 -8.52
N PRO A 45 0.87 9.42 -9.58
CA PRO A 45 -0.36 8.66 -9.42
C PRO A 45 -0.22 7.49 -8.43
N PHE A 46 0.90 6.79 -8.46
CA PHE A 46 1.17 5.65 -7.58
C PHE A 46 1.31 6.11 -6.12
N VAL A 47 2.06 7.18 -5.88
CA VAL A 47 2.26 7.76 -4.54
C VAL A 47 0.92 8.18 -3.93
N ARG A 48 0.07 8.86 -4.71
CA ARG A 48 -1.24 9.33 -4.24
C ARG A 48 -2.20 8.19 -3.90
N GLU A 49 -2.27 7.18 -4.77
CA GLU A 49 -3.15 6.03 -4.49
C GLU A 49 -2.65 5.19 -3.32
N THR A 50 -1.33 5.05 -3.18
CA THR A 50 -0.72 4.35 -2.04
C THR A 50 -0.99 5.08 -0.73
N ASP A 51 -0.82 6.40 -0.68
CA ASP A 51 -1.13 7.23 0.50
C ASP A 51 -2.62 7.08 0.89
N ARG A 52 -3.51 7.19 -0.10
CA ARG A 52 -4.96 7.05 0.11
C ARG A 52 -5.33 5.66 0.64
N LEU A 53 -4.76 4.61 0.07
CA LEU A 53 -5.03 3.23 0.48
C LEU A 53 -4.54 2.97 1.91
N LEU A 54 -3.31 3.37 2.22
CA LEU A 54 -2.73 3.16 3.55
C LEU A 54 -3.49 3.92 4.63
N LYS A 55 -3.87 5.18 4.39
CA LYS A 55 -4.72 5.94 5.31
C LYS A 55 -6.07 5.26 5.58
N LYS A 56 -6.70 4.68 4.54
CA LYS A 56 -7.95 3.92 4.70
C LYS A 56 -7.74 2.66 5.55
N VAL A 57 -6.69 1.90 5.29
CA VAL A 57 -6.37 0.69 6.05
C VAL A 57 -6.10 1.03 7.52
N ILE A 58 -5.31 2.06 7.79
CA ILE A 58 -5.02 2.51 9.16
C ILE A 58 -6.30 2.97 9.87
N SER A 59 -7.11 3.79 9.21
CA SER A 59 -8.38 4.27 9.78
C SER A 59 -9.32 3.11 10.11
N ARG A 60 -9.34 2.09 9.25
CA ARG A 60 -10.12 0.87 9.46
C ARG A 60 -9.59 0.09 10.67
N ILE A 61 -8.29 -0.17 10.75
CA ILE A 61 -7.66 -0.89 11.87
C ILE A 61 -7.90 -0.15 13.19
N GLN A 62 -7.77 1.18 13.19
CA GLN A 62 -8.07 2.00 14.35
C GLN A 62 -9.53 1.85 14.75
N ARG A 63 -10.48 1.98 13.81
CA ARG A 63 -11.90 1.80 14.11
C ARG A 63 -12.23 0.39 14.61
N GLU A 64 -11.59 -0.64 14.08
CA GLU A 64 -11.73 -2.02 14.56
C GLU A 64 -11.13 -2.19 15.97
N SER A 65 -10.00 -1.53 16.25
CA SER A 65 -9.35 -1.56 17.57
C SER A 65 -10.17 -0.81 18.64
N TYR A 66 -10.85 0.27 18.26
CA TYR A 66 -11.76 1.03 19.14
C TYR A 66 -13.20 0.48 19.12
N GLY A 67 -13.54 -0.40 18.18
CA GLY A 67 -14.89 -0.92 17.93
C GLY A 67 -15.08 -2.40 18.27
N ASN A 68 -14.13 -3.02 18.97
CA ASN A 68 -14.30 -4.36 19.55
C ASN A 68 -15.19 -4.35 20.80
N ASP A 69 -16.27 -3.58 20.76
CA ASP A 69 -17.54 -3.88 21.41
C ASP A 69 -18.60 -3.90 20.28
N CYS A 70 -19.02 -5.10 19.89
CA CYS A 70 -20.11 -5.44 18.96
C CYS A 70 -19.82 -5.51 17.43
N ASP A 71 -19.70 -6.77 17.00
CA ASP A 71 -20.24 -7.38 15.77
C ASP A 71 -19.59 -7.10 14.41
N PHE A 72 -18.53 -7.89 14.19
CA PHE A 72 -18.11 -8.61 12.99
C PHE A 72 -18.95 -8.56 11.67
N LEU A 73 -18.19 -8.46 10.57
CA LEU A 73 -18.44 -8.80 9.15
C LEU A 73 -18.94 -7.68 8.22
N ALA A 74 -17.98 -7.00 7.57
CA ALA A 74 -18.16 -6.53 6.18
C ALA A 74 -17.01 -7.07 5.30
N PRO A 75 -17.29 -7.55 4.07
CA PRO A 75 -16.28 -8.22 3.25
C PRO A 75 -15.24 -7.23 2.72
N LEU A 76 -13.99 -7.68 2.62
CA LEU A 76 -12.94 -6.97 1.87
C LEU A 76 -13.41 -6.73 0.41
N PRO A 77 -13.01 -5.61 -0.22
CA PRO A 77 -13.24 -5.45 -1.66
C PRO A 77 -12.50 -6.55 -2.42
N SER A 78 -13.25 -7.38 -3.12
CA SER A 78 -12.73 -8.38 -4.06
C SER A 78 -12.10 -7.65 -5.25
N PHE A 79 -10.79 -7.76 -5.41
CA PHE A 79 -10.13 -7.40 -6.66
C PHE A 79 -10.30 -8.56 -7.63
N SER A 80 -11.13 -8.38 -8.64
CA SER A 80 -11.27 -9.36 -9.72
C SER A 80 -9.95 -9.46 -10.48
N PRO A 81 -9.40 -10.67 -10.73
CA PRO A 81 -8.25 -10.81 -11.61
C PRO A 81 -8.64 -10.35 -13.02
N VAL A 82 -7.81 -9.47 -13.61
CA VAL A 82 -7.90 -9.10 -15.01
C VAL A 82 -7.69 -10.37 -15.84
N ASN A 83 -8.69 -10.72 -16.65
CA ASN A 83 -8.65 -11.90 -17.50
C ASN A 83 -7.75 -11.61 -18.72
N GLU A 84 -6.51 -12.10 -18.69
CA GLU A 84 -5.55 -12.04 -19.82
C GLU A 84 -5.93 -13.04 -20.93
N SER A 85 -7.13 -12.91 -21.51
CA SER A 85 -7.58 -13.77 -22.61
C SER A 85 -8.08 -12.99 -23.84
N ASN A 86 -7.64 -11.74 -24.01
CA ASN A 86 -7.91 -10.96 -25.23
C ASN A 86 -6.66 -10.24 -25.73
N LEU A 87 -5.58 -10.98 -25.93
CA LEU A 87 -4.50 -10.64 -26.87
C LEU A 87 -4.32 -11.81 -27.84
#